data_AF-A0A238YEC5-F1
#
_entry.id   AF-A0A238YEC5-F1
#
_cell.length_a   1.000
_cell.length_b   1.000
_cell.length_c   1.000
_cell.angle_alpha   90.00
_cell.angle_beta   90.00
_cell.angle_gamma   90.00
#
_symmetry.space_group_name_H-M   'P 1'
#
loop_
_entity.id
_entity.type
_entity.pdbx_description
1 polymer ?
#
loop_
_entity_poly.entity_id
_entity_poly.type
_entity_poly.pdbx_seq_one_letter_code
_entity_poly.pdbx_strand_id
1 'polypeptide(L)'
;MHRGDWLTDQIRKFDQLRGRRIESWTGVEMALREDVGGSPRFEDATVPFLQLAPLTARLDDGTFFTVDTDQGDRSWGLLPNPGAPGTSTDPGGIFRLRSLPELPLGEVDAVSAFLDDDVLAEVLIRIQGRSLLLMAGEVYEQWDGGLSFVRHDESVLVFTDPSAAESIDWLPERRKRDFGQR
;
A
#
# COMPACT_ATOMS: atom_id res chain seq x y z
N MET A 1 -5.50 10.30 -23.33
CA MET A 1 -6.25 9.29 -22.56
C MET A 1 -7.13 10.03 -21.59
N HIS A 2 -8.44 9.71 -21.50
CA HIS A 2 -9.29 10.35 -20.49
C HIS A 2 -8.98 9.76 -19.10
N ARG A 3 -9.07 10.56 -18.03
CA ARG A 3 -8.71 10.11 -16.67
C ARG A 3 -9.54 8.90 -16.20
N GLY A 4 -10.81 8.82 -16.61
CA GLY A 4 -11.65 7.65 -16.36
C GLY A 4 -11.13 6.37 -17.03
N ASP A 5 -10.58 6.47 -18.25
CA ASP A 5 -9.98 5.32 -18.94
C ASP A 5 -8.73 4.85 -18.22
N TRP A 6 -7.92 5.79 -17.71
CA TRP A 6 -6.71 5.50 -16.96
C TRP A 6 -7.03 4.78 -15.62
N LEU A 7 -7.99 5.29 -14.84
CA LEU A 7 -8.41 4.63 -13.59
C LEU A 7 -8.96 3.22 -13.85
N THR A 8 -9.75 3.07 -14.91
CA THR A 8 -10.28 1.76 -15.32
C THR A 8 -9.15 0.78 -15.65
N ASP A 9 -8.08 1.26 -16.29
CA ASP A 9 -6.90 0.44 -16.56
C ASP A 9 -6.16 0.03 -15.30
N GLN A 10 -5.98 0.93 -14.32
CA GLN A 10 -5.34 0.58 -13.05
C GLN A 10 -6.17 -0.44 -12.25
N ILE A 11 -7.50 -0.27 -12.18
CA ILE A 11 -8.39 -1.25 -11.56
C ILE A 11 -8.27 -2.61 -12.24
N ARG A 12 -8.24 -2.64 -13.58
CA ARG A 12 -8.09 -3.88 -14.36
C ARG A 12 -6.76 -4.56 -14.07
N LYS A 13 -5.66 -3.83 -13.91
CA LYS A 13 -4.36 -4.41 -13.56
C LYS A 13 -4.40 -5.07 -12.19
N PHE A 14 -5.01 -4.45 -11.19
CA PHE A 14 -5.22 -5.10 -9.90
C PHE A 14 -6.10 -6.35 -10.02
N ASP A 15 -7.16 -6.32 -10.83
CA ASP A 15 -8.04 -7.48 -11.04
C ASP A 15 -7.32 -8.68 -11.68
N GLN A 16 -6.24 -8.45 -12.44
CA GLN A 16 -5.40 -9.53 -12.99
C GLN A 16 -4.70 -10.38 -11.92
N LEU A 17 -4.64 -9.92 -10.67
CA LEU A 17 -4.14 -10.74 -9.57
C LEU A 17 -5.11 -11.87 -9.21
N ARG A 18 -6.41 -11.75 -9.52
CA ARG A 18 -7.40 -12.78 -9.15
C ARG A 18 -7.05 -14.14 -9.75
N GLY A 19 -7.05 -15.17 -8.91
CA GLY A 19 -6.64 -16.54 -9.27
C GLY A 19 -5.13 -16.73 -9.45
N ARG A 20 -4.32 -15.68 -9.30
CA ARG A 20 -2.85 -15.80 -9.26
C ARG A 20 -2.40 -16.16 -7.85
N ARG A 21 -1.28 -16.89 -7.77
CA ARG A 21 -0.66 -17.23 -6.49
C ARG A 21 0.52 -16.32 -6.20
N ILE A 22 0.51 -15.71 -5.02
CA ILE A 22 1.60 -14.90 -4.48
C ILE A 22 2.52 -15.80 -3.66
N GLU A 23 3.81 -15.81 -3.99
CA GLU A 23 4.83 -16.63 -3.33
C GLU A 23 5.66 -15.87 -2.30
N SER A 24 5.86 -14.57 -2.51
CA SER A 24 6.63 -13.73 -1.58
C SER A 24 6.32 -12.26 -1.77
N TRP A 25 6.52 -11.48 -0.71
CA TRP A 25 6.45 -10.03 -0.71
C TRP A 25 7.81 -9.42 -0.36
N THR A 26 8.14 -8.34 -1.05
CA THR A 26 9.26 -7.44 -0.74
C THR A 26 8.78 -6.01 -0.87
N GLY A 27 9.33 -5.10 -0.09
CA GLY A 27 9.03 -3.67 -0.22
C GLY A 27 10.22 -2.82 0.17
N VAL A 28 10.20 -1.56 -0.25
CA VAL A 28 11.08 -0.54 0.33
C VAL A 28 10.29 0.13 1.44
N GLU A 29 10.57 -0.29 2.66
CA GLU A 29 9.93 0.24 3.86
C GLU A 29 10.51 1.62 4.18
N MET A 30 9.63 2.54 4.51
CA MET A 30 9.96 3.90 4.89
C MET A 30 9.78 4.07 6.41
N ALA A 31 10.70 4.79 7.04
CA ALA A 31 10.64 5.05 8.47
C ALA A 31 9.43 5.94 8.80
N LEU A 32 8.80 5.65 9.94
CA LEU A 32 7.70 6.44 10.50
C LEU A 32 8.21 7.73 11.17
N ARG A 33 9.49 7.75 11.57
CA ARG A 33 10.14 8.88 12.24
C ARG A 33 11.57 9.05 11.77
N GLU A 34 11.94 10.30 11.53
CA GLU A 34 13.29 10.72 11.23
C GLU A 34 13.91 11.27 12.51
N ASP A 35 14.69 10.44 13.22
CA ASP A 35 15.36 10.91 14.44
C ASP A 35 16.51 11.84 14.03
N VAL A 36 16.33 13.17 14.16
CA VAL A 36 17.37 14.17 13.87
C VAL A 36 18.55 13.96 14.83
N GLY A 37 19.52 13.14 14.42
CA GLY A 37 20.68 12.72 15.21
C GLY A 37 20.65 11.27 15.72
N GLY A 38 19.60 10.49 15.40
CA GLY A 38 19.45 9.09 15.75
C GLY A 38 19.27 8.17 14.54
N SER A 39 18.89 6.90 14.79
CA SER A 39 18.55 5.95 13.72
C SER A 39 17.05 6.06 13.36
N PRO A 40 16.68 5.97 12.07
CA PRO A 40 15.30 5.97 11.63
C PRO A 40 14.48 4.87 12.34
N ARG A 41 13.22 5.19 12.67
CA ARG A 41 12.32 4.24 13.34
C ARG A 41 11.24 3.78 12.38
N PHE A 42 11.21 2.49 12.11
CA PHE A 42 10.29 1.87 11.16
C PHE A 42 9.04 1.29 11.81
N GLU A 43 9.00 1.23 13.15
CA GLU A 43 7.92 0.62 13.91
C GLU A 43 7.47 1.58 15.02
N ASP A 44 6.15 1.64 15.22
CA ASP A 44 5.50 2.35 16.33
C ASP A 44 4.28 1.53 16.74
N ALA A 45 4.09 1.27 18.04
CA ALA A 45 3.00 0.44 18.54
C ALA A 45 1.60 1.00 18.21
N THR A 46 1.52 2.28 17.87
CA THR A 46 0.27 2.96 17.50
C THR A 46 -0.03 2.93 15.99
N VAL A 47 0.89 2.43 15.16
CA VAL A 47 0.76 2.39 13.71
C VAL A 47 0.43 0.97 13.24
N PRO A 48 -0.80 0.70 12.77
CA PRO A 48 -1.26 -0.67 12.48
C PRO A 48 -0.97 -1.12 11.04
N PHE A 49 0.01 -0.52 10.37
CA PHE A 49 0.34 -0.79 8.97
C PHE A 49 1.83 -0.62 8.69
N LEU A 50 2.28 -1.16 7.56
CA LEU A 50 3.60 -0.85 7.01
C LEU A 50 3.49 0.37 6.08
N GLN A 51 4.46 1.28 6.14
CA GLN A 51 4.63 2.37 5.18
C GLN A 51 5.71 1.99 4.18
N LEU A 52 5.36 1.86 2.91
CA LEU A 52 6.27 1.42 1.85
C LEU A 52 6.28 2.44 0.71
N ALA A 53 7.42 2.62 0.03
CA ALA A 53 7.45 3.33 -1.24
C ALA A 53 6.85 2.45 -2.36
N PRO A 54 7.50 1.36 -2.82
CA PRO A 54 6.84 0.24 -3.50
C PRO A 54 6.55 -0.94 -2.58
N LEU A 55 5.48 -1.67 -2.92
CA LEU A 55 5.24 -3.06 -2.52
C LEU A 55 5.33 -3.98 -3.75
N THR A 56 6.12 -5.04 -3.69
CA THR A 56 6.29 -6.01 -4.79
C THR A 56 5.89 -7.41 -4.36
N ALA A 57 4.95 -8.03 -5.07
CA ALA A 57 4.68 -9.46 -5.03
C ALA A 57 5.49 -10.21 -6.09
N ARG A 58 6.04 -11.37 -5.73
CA ARG A 58 6.48 -12.39 -6.68
C ARG A 58 5.38 -13.44 -6.85
N LEU A 59 4.99 -13.72 -8.09
CA LEU A 59 3.97 -14.68 -8.44
C LEU A 59 4.56 -16.07 -8.72
N ASP A 60 3.71 -17.09 -8.77
CA ASP A 60 4.06 -18.49 -9.01
C ASP A 60 4.66 -18.80 -10.38
N ASP A 61 4.33 -17.99 -11.39
CA ASP A 61 4.95 -18.05 -12.72
C ASP A 61 6.31 -17.30 -12.79
N GLY A 62 6.80 -16.80 -11.65
CA GLY A 62 8.04 -16.04 -11.55
C GLY A 62 7.93 -14.57 -11.97
N THR A 63 6.75 -14.11 -12.40
CA THR A 63 6.53 -12.68 -12.70
C THR A 63 6.36 -11.87 -11.43
N PHE A 64 6.47 -10.54 -11.55
CA PHE A 64 6.31 -9.61 -10.45
C PHE A 64 5.06 -8.76 -10.62
N PHE A 65 4.49 -8.33 -9.51
CA PHE A 65 3.45 -7.31 -9.47
C PHE A 65 3.86 -6.27 -8.44
N THR A 66 4.26 -5.08 -8.92
CA THR A 66 4.65 -3.97 -8.05
C THR A 66 3.50 -2.99 -7.92
N VAL A 67 3.33 -2.42 -6.74
CA VAL A 67 2.41 -1.33 -6.43
C VAL A 67 3.23 -0.16 -5.93
N ASP A 68 3.14 0.94 -6.64
CA ASP A 68 3.68 2.25 -6.28
C ASP A 68 2.51 3.21 -6.02
N THR A 69 2.83 4.49 -5.83
CA THR A 69 1.87 5.59 -5.98
C THR A 69 2.24 6.45 -7.19
N ASP A 70 1.26 7.14 -7.76
CA ASP A 70 1.47 8.12 -8.84
C ASP A 70 0.74 9.42 -8.52
N GLN A 71 1.45 10.54 -8.74
CA GLN A 71 0.89 11.87 -8.63
C GLN A 71 0.28 12.27 -9.97
N GLY A 72 -1.01 11.98 -10.13
CA GLY A 72 -1.72 12.39 -11.35
C GLY A 72 -1.87 13.91 -11.47
N ASP A 73 -2.16 14.58 -10.36
CA ASP A 73 -2.31 16.05 -10.29
C ASP A 73 -1.95 16.63 -8.90
N ARG A 74 -2.91 16.69 -7.97
CA ARG A 74 -2.77 17.25 -6.61
C ARG A 74 -2.87 16.16 -5.54
N SER A 75 -3.14 14.92 -5.93
CA SER A 75 -3.34 13.79 -5.04
C SER A 75 -2.65 12.55 -5.61
N TRP A 76 -2.23 11.67 -4.72
CA TRP A 76 -1.60 10.41 -5.07
C TRP A 76 -2.63 9.28 -5.04
N GLY A 77 -2.51 8.37 -6.01
CA GLY A 77 -3.28 7.13 -6.06
C GLY A 77 -2.35 5.93 -6.20
N LEU A 78 -2.86 4.75 -5.87
CA LEU A 78 -2.15 3.49 -6.08
C LEU A 78 -1.93 3.25 -7.58
N LEU A 79 -0.70 2.94 -7.94
CA LEU A 79 -0.25 2.65 -9.30
C LEU A 79 0.25 1.19 -9.38
N PRO A 80 -0.53 0.27 -9.96
CA PRO A 80 -0.07 -1.08 -10.23
C PRO A 80 0.84 -1.12 -11.46
N ASN A 81 2.00 -1.77 -11.30
CA ASN A 81 3.04 -1.96 -12.31
C ASN A 81 3.33 -3.47 -12.52
N PRO A 82 2.47 -4.20 -13.27
CA PRO A 82 2.69 -5.61 -13.56
C PRO A 82 3.97 -5.84 -14.37
N GLY A 83 4.72 -6.88 -14.01
CA GLY A 83 5.97 -7.28 -14.68
C GLY A 83 7.20 -6.46 -14.30
N ALA A 84 7.05 -5.38 -13.53
CA ALA A 84 8.17 -4.59 -13.05
C ALA A 84 8.74 -5.20 -11.75
N PRO A 85 10.01 -5.64 -11.72
CA PRO A 85 10.66 -5.97 -10.46
C PRO A 85 10.82 -4.69 -9.64
N GLY A 86 10.61 -4.77 -8.32
CA GLY A 86 10.95 -3.68 -7.41
C GLY A 86 12.45 -3.35 -7.44
N THR A 87 12.84 -2.21 -6.87
CA THR A 87 14.27 -1.86 -6.74
C THR A 87 15.02 -2.93 -5.94
N SER A 88 16.18 -3.36 -6.45
CA SER A 88 17.02 -4.39 -5.83
C SER A 88 18.12 -3.81 -4.94
N THR A 89 18.21 -2.47 -4.83
CA THR A 89 19.23 -1.79 -4.02
C THR A 89 18.60 -1.10 -2.84
N ASP A 90 19.20 -1.31 -1.66
CA ASP A 90 18.83 -0.60 -0.44
C ASP A 90 19.07 0.91 -0.63
N PRO A 91 18.03 1.77 -0.57
CA PRO A 91 18.20 3.20 -0.79
C PRO A 91 18.94 3.89 0.36
N GLY A 92 18.92 3.31 1.57
CA GLY A 92 19.45 3.92 2.78
C GLY A 92 18.65 5.12 3.28
N GLY A 93 19.20 5.83 4.26
CA GLY A 93 18.51 6.95 4.92
C GLY A 93 17.28 6.45 5.69
N ILE A 94 16.12 7.07 5.43
CA ILE A 94 14.84 6.65 6.02
C ILE A 94 14.20 5.44 5.31
N PHE A 95 14.89 4.84 4.33
CA PHE A 95 14.37 3.71 3.56
C PHE A 95 15.19 2.45 3.82
N ARG A 96 14.53 1.29 3.77
CA ARG A 96 15.19 -0.02 3.78
C ARG A 96 14.47 -1.02 2.88
N LEU A 97 15.21 -1.78 2.09
CA LEU A 97 14.66 -2.93 1.35
C LEU A 97 14.47 -4.12 2.30
N ARG A 98 13.28 -4.72 2.33
CA ARG A 98 12.96 -5.82 3.26
C ARG A 98 12.02 -6.85 2.64
N SER A 99 12.21 -8.13 3.00
CA SER A 99 11.21 -9.18 2.82
C SER A 99 10.08 -9.05 3.84
N LEU A 100 8.84 -9.28 3.43
CA LEU A 100 7.65 -9.07 4.26
C LEU A 100 6.89 -10.39 4.51
N PRO A 101 7.47 -11.36 5.23
CA PRO A 101 6.84 -12.67 5.48
C PRO A 101 5.56 -12.59 6.33
N GLU A 102 5.31 -11.47 7.01
CA GLU A 102 4.09 -11.20 7.77
C GLU A 102 2.84 -11.05 6.89
N LEU A 103 3.02 -10.69 5.61
CA LEU A 103 1.92 -10.50 4.67
C LEU A 103 1.35 -11.84 4.17
N PRO A 104 0.05 -11.92 3.89
CA PRO A 104 -0.58 -13.15 3.43
C PRO A 104 -0.02 -13.62 2.07
N LEU A 105 0.15 -14.93 1.92
CA LEU A 105 0.63 -15.60 0.72
C LEU A 105 -0.42 -16.61 0.24
N GLY A 106 -0.37 -16.99 -1.03
CA GLY A 106 -1.29 -17.96 -1.63
C GLY A 106 -2.09 -17.40 -2.79
N GLU A 107 -3.17 -18.10 -3.15
CA GLU A 107 -4.07 -17.70 -4.24
C GLU A 107 -4.90 -16.48 -3.85
N VAL A 108 -5.02 -15.52 -4.77
CA VAL A 108 -5.85 -14.32 -4.61
C VAL A 108 -7.30 -14.66 -4.98
N ASP A 109 -8.16 -14.70 -3.97
CA ASP A 109 -9.58 -15.05 -4.12
C ASP A 109 -10.40 -13.88 -4.70
N ALA A 110 -10.08 -12.66 -4.26
CA ALA A 110 -10.84 -11.47 -4.60
C ALA A 110 -9.99 -10.20 -4.58
N VAL A 111 -10.39 -9.24 -5.41
CA VAL A 111 -9.81 -7.90 -5.47
C VAL A 111 -10.97 -6.90 -5.50
N SER A 112 -10.95 -5.92 -4.61
CA SER A 112 -11.92 -4.83 -4.55
C SER A 112 -11.19 -3.50 -4.58
N ALA A 113 -11.38 -2.75 -5.64
CA ALA A 113 -10.80 -1.43 -5.82
C ALA A 113 -11.80 -0.36 -5.36
N PHE A 114 -11.29 0.67 -4.72
CA PHE A 114 -12.10 1.74 -4.22
C PHE A 114 -11.49 3.10 -4.57
N LEU A 115 -12.27 3.86 -5.32
CA LEU A 115 -11.90 5.21 -5.72
C LEU A 115 -12.24 6.20 -4.61
N ASP A 116 -11.41 7.21 -4.48
CA ASP A 116 -11.76 8.44 -3.77
C ASP A 116 -11.46 9.60 -4.70
N ASP A 117 -12.44 10.48 -4.87
CA ASP A 117 -12.49 11.48 -5.93
C ASP A 117 -12.07 10.91 -7.31
N ASP A 118 -10.89 11.26 -7.82
CA ASP A 118 -10.37 10.85 -9.12
C ASP A 118 -9.05 10.05 -9.06
N VAL A 119 -8.81 9.38 -7.93
CA VAL A 119 -7.66 8.48 -7.71
C VAL A 119 -8.09 7.09 -7.24
N LEU A 120 -7.26 6.09 -7.53
CA LEU A 120 -7.37 4.77 -6.92
C LEU A 120 -6.80 4.82 -5.50
N ALA A 121 -7.64 5.19 -4.54
CA ALA A 121 -7.20 5.42 -3.17
C ALA A 121 -6.86 4.12 -2.42
N GLU A 122 -7.65 3.06 -2.62
CA GLU A 122 -7.50 1.81 -1.86
C GLU A 122 -7.78 0.57 -2.72
N VAL A 123 -7.10 -0.52 -2.40
CA VAL A 123 -7.39 -1.86 -2.92
C VAL A 123 -7.39 -2.87 -1.78
N LEU A 124 -8.50 -3.58 -1.62
CA LEU A 124 -8.59 -4.74 -0.75
C LEU A 124 -8.36 -6.00 -1.59
N ILE A 125 -7.36 -6.79 -1.21
CA ILE A 125 -7.09 -8.10 -1.83
C ILE A 125 -7.27 -9.19 -0.77
N ARG A 126 -8.03 -10.23 -1.13
CA ARG A 126 -8.23 -11.44 -0.31
C ARG A 126 -7.35 -12.55 -0.85
N ILE A 127 -6.54 -13.14 0.02
CA ILE A 127 -5.57 -14.19 -0.30
C ILE A 127 -5.81 -15.36 0.66
N GLN A 128 -6.32 -16.47 0.13
CA GLN A 128 -6.76 -17.64 0.90
C GLN A 128 -7.60 -17.28 2.14
N GLY A 129 -8.58 -16.39 1.95
CA GLY A 129 -9.48 -15.91 3.00
C GLY A 129 -8.89 -14.85 3.95
N ARG A 130 -7.59 -14.54 3.86
CA ARG A 130 -6.97 -13.44 4.61
C ARG A 130 -7.05 -12.15 3.81
N SER A 131 -7.34 -11.04 4.48
CA SER A 131 -7.44 -9.74 3.81
C SER A 131 -6.12 -8.96 3.89
N LEU A 132 -5.83 -8.21 2.84
CA LEU A 132 -4.73 -7.26 2.75
C LEU A 132 -5.29 -5.96 2.14
N LEU A 133 -5.29 -4.87 2.90
CA LEU A 133 -5.70 -3.56 2.39
C LEU A 133 -4.45 -2.75 2.04
N LEU A 134 -4.42 -2.25 0.82
CA LEU A 134 -3.46 -1.28 0.33
C LEU A 134 -4.14 0.09 0.25
N MET A 135 -3.45 1.14 0.68
CA MET A 135 -3.95 2.51 0.64
C MET A 135 -2.84 3.47 0.22
N ALA A 136 -3.14 4.43 -0.66
CA ALA A 136 -2.26 5.56 -0.91
C ALA A 136 -2.33 6.54 0.26
N GLY A 137 -1.21 6.83 0.90
CA GLY A 137 -1.13 7.69 2.07
C GLY A 137 0.24 7.67 2.72
N GLU A 138 0.48 8.56 3.68
CA GLU A 138 1.77 8.72 4.35
C GLU A 138 1.59 9.14 5.81
N VAL A 139 2.55 8.77 6.65
CA VAL A 139 2.67 9.22 8.03
C VAL A 139 3.75 10.28 8.13
N TYR A 140 3.41 11.40 8.76
CA TYR A 140 4.35 12.46 9.07
C TYR A 140 4.54 12.61 10.58
N GLU A 141 5.79 12.72 10.99
CA GLU A 141 6.14 13.11 12.35
C GLU A 141 5.83 14.59 12.58
N GLN A 142 5.16 14.87 13.70
CA GLN A 142 4.81 16.21 14.14
C GLN A 142 5.85 16.76 15.11
N TRP A 143 5.92 18.08 15.24
CA TRP A 143 6.90 18.77 16.11
C TRP A 143 6.73 18.43 17.60
N ASP A 144 5.54 17.99 18.02
CA ASP A 144 5.24 17.55 19.38
C ASP A 144 5.56 16.05 19.61
N GLY A 145 6.10 15.37 18.61
CA GLY A 145 6.37 13.93 18.61
C GLY A 145 5.15 13.08 18.25
N GLY A 146 4.00 13.69 17.96
CA GLY A 146 2.83 13.00 17.40
C GLY A 146 3.07 12.51 15.98
N LEU A 147 2.11 11.75 15.46
CA LEU A 147 2.05 11.31 14.07
C LEU A 147 0.77 11.85 13.45
N SER A 148 0.85 12.35 12.21
CA SER A 148 -0.33 12.67 11.39
C SER A 148 -0.43 11.70 10.23
N PHE A 149 -1.65 11.24 9.95
CA PHE A 149 -1.93 10.23 8.94
C PHE A 149 -2.62 10.88 7.75
N VAL A 150 -1.93 10.96 6.62
CA VAL A 150 -2.40 11.66 5.42
C VAL A 150 -2.80 10.64 4.36
N ARG A 151 -3.99 10.79 3.77
CA ARG A 151 -4.45 9.98 2.63
C ARG A 151 -4.08 10.65 1.32
N HIS A 152 -4.01 9.83 0.27
CA HIS A 152 -3.68 10.25 -1.08
C HIS A 152 -2.29 10.87 -1.18
N ASP A 153 -1.33 10.21 -0.53
CA ASP A 153 0.06 10.64 -0.46
C ASP A 153 1.04 9.60 -1.01
N GLU A 154 2.34 9.91 -0.95
CA GLU A 154 3.43 9.26 -1.69
C GLU A 154 3.67 7.79 -1.34
N SER A 155 3.18 7.29 -0.21
CA SER A 155 3.45 5.91 0.22
C SER A 155 2.29 4.95 -0.01
N VAL A 156 2.62 3.66 -0.10
CA VAL A 156 1.70 2.54 -0.04
C VAL A 156 1.62 2.06 1.42
N LEU A 157 0.48 2.31 2.05
CA LEU A 157 0.18 1.82 3.40
C LEU A 157 -0.45 0.43 3.32
N VAL A 158 0.10 -0.53 4.08
CA VAL A 158 -0.28 -1.94 4.00
C VAL A 158 -0.83 -2.44 5.34
N PHE A 159 -2.12 -2.80 5.34
CA PHE A 159 -2.84 -3.28 6.52
C PHE A 159 -3.14 -4.78 6.39
N THR A 160 -2.69 -5.57 7.36
CA THR A 160 -3.07 -7.00 7.47
C THR A 160 -4.41 -7.20 8.17
N ASP A 161 -4.86 -6.21 8.95
CA ASP A 161 -6.23 -6.06 9.44
C ASP A 161 -6.84 -4.79 8.83
N PRO A 162 -7.68 -4.91 7.79
CA PRO A 162 -8.33 -3.76 7.18
C PRO A 162 -9.18 -2.92 8.15
N SER A 163 -9.67 -3.51 9.24
CA SER A 163 -10.50 -2.77 10.21
C SER A 163 -9.69 -1.74 11.01
N ALA A 164 -8.38 -1.94 11.14
CA ALA A 164 -7.49 -0.98 11.80
C ALA A 164 -7.38 0.34 11.02
N ALA A 165 -7.68 0.35 9.71
CA ALA A 165 -7.76 1.58 8.93
C ALA A 165 -8.98 2.46 9.32
N GLU A 166 -9.99 1.91 10.01
CA GLU A 166 -11.16 2.66 10.47
C GLU A 166 -10.92 3.41 11.78
N SER A 167 -9.88 3.03 12.54
CA SER A 167 -9.57 3.63 13.84
C SER A 167 -8.55 4.78 13.77
N ILE A 168 -8.10 5.14 12.56
CA ILE A 168 -7.12 6.20 12.33
C ILE A 168 -7.83 7.51 12.00
N ASP A 169 -7.37 8.60 12.63
CA ASP A 169 -7.82 9.96 12.34
C ASP A 169 -7.14 10.48 11.05
N TRP A 170 -7.70 10.12 9.91
CA TRP A 170 -7.16 10.45 8.58
C TRP A 170 -7.35 11.91 8.16
N LEU A 171 -6.37 12.44 7.43
CA LEU A 171 -6.43 13.72 6.73
C LEU A 171 -6.25 13.52 5.22
N PRO A 172 -7.26 13.80 4.36
CA PRO A 172 -8.66 14.04 4.70
C PRO A 172 -9.35 12.81 5.31
N GLU A 173 -10.52 13.04 5.92
CA GLU A 173 -11.31 11.96 6.55
C GLU A 173 -11.57 10.82 5.55
N ARG A 174 -11.37 9.59 6.02
CA ARG A 174 -11.64 8.40 5.24
C ARG A 174 -13.14 8.15 5.15
N ARG A 175 -13.68 8.09 3.93
CA ARG A 175 -15.09 7.70 3.72
C ARG A 175 -15.28 6.27 4.23
N LYS A 176 -16.21 6.07 5.17
CA LYS A 176 -16.52 4.73 5.71
C LYS A 176 -16.92 3.77 4.61
N ARG A 177 -16.37 2.54 4.63
CA ARG A 177 -16.66 1.51 3.63
C ARG A 177 -17.13 0.23 4.32
N ASP A 178 -18.23 -0.32 3.83
CA ASP A 178 -18.64 -1.67 4.20
C ASP A 178 -17.76 -2.67 3.44
N PHE A 179 -16.76 -3.24 4.11
CA PHE A 179 -15.91 -4.29 3.56
C PHE A 179 -16.60 -5.67 3.42
N GLY A 180 -17.93 -5.69 3.48
CA GLY A 180 -18.83 -6.82 3.18
C GLY A 180 -18.21 -8.20 3.42
N GLN A 181 -18.40 -8.77 4.61
CA GLN A 181 -18.19 -10.19 4.82
C GLN A 181 -19.21 -10.95 3.94
N ARG A 182 -18.76 -11.41 2.78
CA ARG A 182 -19.42 -12.43 1.96
C ARG A 182 -18.37 -13.44 1.56
#